data_AF-A0A6M3M041-F1
#
_entry.id   AF-A0A6M3M041-F1
#
_cell.length_a   1.000
_cell.length_b   1.000
_cell.length_c   1.000
_cell.angle_alpha   90.00
_cell.angle_beta   90.00
_cell.angle_gamma   90.00
#
_symmetry.space_group_name_H-M   'P 1'
#
loop_
_entity.id
_entity.type
_entity.pdbx_description
1 polymer ?
#
loop_
_entity_poly.entity_id
_entity_poly.type
_entity_poly.pdbx_seq_one_letter_code
_entity_poly.pdbx_strand_id
1 'polypeptide(L)'
;MLGCELCNPKKETEWIFDLPAGFEFYVFRCRIHHDFMIVSRHHGVWEPGEKEMAEKLRDILFPGKEIRWEMRSVPDHAHCHVIGT
;
A
#
# COMPACT_ATOMS: atom_id res chain seq x y z
N MET A 1 -16.65 10.19 8.03
CA MET A 1 -16.63 9.57 6.69
C MET A 1 -16.99 8.11 6.84
N LEU A 2 -18.19 7.71 6.41
CA LEU A 2 -18.65 6.32 6.40
C LEU A 2 -18.42 5.79 4.97
N GLY A 3 -17.44 4.91 4.74
CA GLY A 3 -17.31 4.25 3.43
C GLY A 3 -15.92 3.84 2.97
N CYS A 4 -14.82 4.33 3.57
CA CYS A 4 -13.49 3.90 3.14
C CYS A 4 -13.22 2.45 3.58
N GLU A 5 -13.12 1.54 2.60
CA GLU A 5 -12.91 0.12 2.85
C GLU A 5 -11.54 -0.18 3.49
N LEU A 6 -10.57 0.73 3.42
CA LEU A 6 -9.27 0.56 4.09
C LEU A 6 -9.26 1.08 5.53
N CYS A 7 -10.02 2.14 5.82
CA CYS A 7 -10.21 2.60 7.20
C CYS A 7 -11.11 1.66 8.01
N ASN A 8 -11.93 0.85 7.34
CA ASN A 8 -12.74 -0.20 7.95
C ASN A 8 -12.58 -1.53 7.18
N PRO A 9 -11.43 -2.20 7.34
CA PRO A 9 -11.06 -3.33 6.50
C PRO A 9 -12.01 -4.51 6.64
N LYS A 10 -12.47 -5.04 5.50
CA LYS A 10 -13.23 -6.30 5.46
C LYS A 10 -12.35 -7.43 6.01
N LYS A 11 -12.95 -8.38 6.73
CA LYS A 11 -12.25 -9.51 7.38
C LYS A 11 -11.39 -10.35 6.45
N GLU A 12 -11.62 -10.28 5.15
CA GLU A 12 -10.98 -11.16 4.17
C GLU A 12 -9.74 -10.55 3.51
N THR A 13 -9.37 -9.30 3.82
CA THR A 13 -8.16 -8.69 3.27
C THR A 13 -6.91 -9.35 3.89
N GLU A 14 -5.98 -9.80 3.04
CA GLU A 14 -4.72 -10.42 3.46
C GLU A 14 -3.67 -9.33 3.71
N TRP A 15 -3.48 -8.97 4.98
CA TRP A 15 -2.61 -7.87 5.42
C TRP A 15 -1.23 -8.34 5.85
N ILE A 16 -0.25 -7.46 5.68
CA ILE A 16 1.02 -7.49 6.41
C ILE A 16 0.90 -6.54 7.60
N PHE A 17 0.73 -7.11 8.80
CA PHE A 17 0.47 -6.33 10.02
C PHE A 17 1.75 -5.82 10.69
N ASP A 18 2.85 -6.58 10.59
CA ASP A 18 4.12 -6.25 11.25
C ASP A 18 5.04 -5.47 10.31
N LEU A 19 4.72 -4.19 10.12
CA LEU A 19 5.62 -3.28 9.41
C LEU A 19 6.78 -2.85 10.32
N PRO A 20 7.98 -2.58 9.76
CA PRO A 20 9.07 -2.01 10.53
C PRO A 20 8.67 -0.68 11.19
N ALA A 21 9.26 -0.37 12.34
CA ALA A 21 8.96 0.87 13.06
C ALA A 21 9.25 2.11 12.18
N GLY A 22 8.35 3.11 12.24
CA GLY A 22 8.44 4.33 11.45
C GLY A 22 7.77 4.27 10.07
N PHE A 23 7.20 3.13 9.68
CA PHE A 23 6.40 3.02 8.46
C PHE A 23 4.91 3.04 8.77
N GLU A 24 4.24 4.10 8.33
CA GLU A 24 2.80 4.30 8.55
C GLU A 24 2.00 4.01 7.27
N PHE A 25 2.09 2.77 6.79
CA PHE A 25 1.37 2.31 5.60
C PHE A 25 0.35 1.21 5.92
N TYR A 26 -0.49 0.97 4.93
CA TYR A 26 -1.31 -0.21 4.77
C TYR A 26 -0.66 -1.09 3.71
N VAL A 27 -0.34 -2.34 4.04
CA VAL A 27 0.24 -3.29 3.09
C VAL A 27 -0.61 -4.55 3.05
N PHE A 28 -1.12 -4.89 1.87
CA PHE A 28 -1.99 -6.06 1.69
C PHE A 28 -1.95 -6.57 0.25
N ARG A 29 -2.43 -7.79 0.06
CA ARG A 29 -2.53 -8.40 -1.27
C ARG A 29 -3.72 -7.86 -2.05
N CYS A 30 -3.48 -7.28 -3.23
CA CYS A 30 -4.54 -6.93 -4.17
C CYS A 30 -5.17 -8.21 -4.75
N ARG A 31 -6.48 -8.38 -4.58
CA ARG A 31 -7.19 -9.55 -5.13
C ARG A 31 -7.40 -9.49 -6.64
N ILE A 32 -7.44 -8.29 -7.21
CA ILE A 32 -7.69 -8.09 -8.65
C ILE A 32 -6.40 -8.37 -9.45
N HIS A 33 -5.28 -7.80 -9.00
CA HIS A 33 -4.01 -7.87 -9.69
C HIS A 33 -3.11 -9.00 -9.17
N HIS A 34 -3.47 -9.64 -8.06
CA HIS A 34 -2.72 -10.70 -7.38
C HIS A 34 -1.31 -10.31 -6.90
N ASP A 35 -1.00 -9.02 -6.85
CA ASP A 35 0.23 -8.43 -6.35
C ASP A 35 0.06 -7.84 -4.93
N PHE A 36 1.14 -7.35 -4.33
CA PHE A 36 1.07 -6.62 -3.06
C PHE A 36 0.92 -5.13 -3.33
N MET A 37 0.18 -4.44 -2.47
CA MET A 37 0.01 -3.00 -2.50
C MET A 37 0.61 -2.36 -1.26
N ILE A 38 1.27 -1.22 -1.44
CA ILE A 38 1.61 -0.30 -0.35
C ILE A 38 0.70 0.91 -0.52
N VAL A 39 -0.09 1.20 0.50
CA VAL A 39 -1.14 2.22 0.48
C VAL A 39 -0.89 3.20 1.62
N SER A 40 -0.91 4.49 1.31
CA SER A 40 -0.85 5.55 2.32
C SER A 40 -2.04 5.44 3.27
N ARG A 41 -1.80 5.69 4.56
CA ARG A 41 -2.89 5.83 5.54
C ARG A 41 -3.64 7.15 5.39
N HIS A 42 -3.04 8.11 4.69
CA HIS A 42 -3.62 9.42 4.42
C HIS A 42 -4.58 9.34 3.23
N HIS A 43 -5.67 10.10 3.30
CA HIS A 43 -6.60 10.22 2.19
C HIS A 43 -6.08 11.21 1.16
N GLY A 44 -6.35 10.93 -0.12
CA GLY A 44 -5.96 11.78 -1.24
C GLY A 44 -4.66 11.33 -1.89
N VAL A 45 -3.74 12.27 -2.10
CA VAL A 45 -2.46 12.04 -2.78
C VAL A 45 -1.35 11.73 -1.78
N TRP A 46 -0.23 11.20 -2.28
CA TRP A 46 0.98 10.98 -1.48
C TRP A 46 1.43 12.26 -0.77
N GLU A 47 1.64 12.18 0.54
CA GLU A 47 2.27 13.23 1.33
C GLU A 47 3.78 13.35 1.00
N PRO A 48 4.40 14.50 1.28
CA PRO A 48 5.82 14.69 1.07
C PRO A 48 6.67 13.60 1.76
N GLY A 49 7.53 12.94 0.99
CA GLY A 49 8.42 11.89 1.49
C GLY A 49 7.81 10.48 1.54
N GLU A 50 6.48 10.33 1.44
CA GLU A 50 5.87 9.00 1.49
C GLU A 50 6.29 8.08 0.36
N LYS A 51 6.53 8.62 -0.84
CA LYS A 51 7.01 7.80 -1.97
C LYS A 51 8.38 7.19 -1.69
N GLU A 52 9.30 7.98 -1.13
CA GLU A 52 10.61 7.49 -0.74
C GLU A 52 10.51 6.44 0.39
N MET A 53 9.59 6.65 1.34
CA MET A 53 9.32 5.66 2.37
C MET A 53 8.70 4.37 1.79
N ALA A 54 7.76 4.46 0.85
CA ALA A 54 7.18 3.30 0.20
C ALA A 54 8.24 2.50 -0.60
N GLU A 55 9.20 3.18 -1.25
CA GLU A 55 10.35 2.53 -1.89
C GLU A 55 11.22 1.77 -0.89
N LYS A 56 11.59 2.41 0.23
CA LYS A 56 12.35 1.77 1.31
C LYS A 56 11.61 0.57 1.90
N LEU A 57 10.31 0.72 2.14
CA LEU A 57 9.48 -0.36 2.68
C LEU A 57 9.41 -1.54 1.71
N ARG A 58 9.27 -1.26 0.41
CA ARG A 58 9.31 -2.29 -0.63
C ARG A 58 10.64 -3.02 -0.64
N ASP A 59 11.77 -2.31 -0.53
CA ASP A 59 13.10 -2.96 -0.49
C ASP A 59 13.27 -3.87 0.73
N ILE A 60 12.62 -3.54 1.86
CA ILE A 60 12.63 -4.37 3.08
C ILE A 60 11.72 -5.60 2.94
N LEU A 61 10.47 -5.40 2.53
CA LEU A 61 9.46 -6.47 2.53
C LEU A 61 9.50 -7.35 1.26
N PHE A 62 9.88 -6.78 0.14
CA PHE A 62 9.83 -7.39 -1.19
C PHE A 62 11.12 -7.11 -1.96
N PRO A 63 12.28 -7.59 -1.47
CA PRO A 63 13.56 -7.29 -2.07
C PRO A 63 13.61 -7.73 -3.55
N GLY A 64 14.11 -6.84 -4.40
CA GLY A 64 14.22 -7.07 -5.85
C GLY A 64 12.92 -6.95 -6.64
N LYS A 65 11.79 -6.62 -6.00
CA LYS A 65 10.54 -6.27 -6.71
C LYS A 65 10.55 -4.81 -7.14
N GLU A 66 9.70 -4.44 -8.09
CA GLU A 66 9.55 -3.09 -8.62
C GLU A 66 8.27 -2.43 -8.10
N ILE A 67 8.21 -1.10 -8.17
CA ILE A 67 7.00 -0.33 -7.84
C ILE A 67 6.35 0.21 -9.12
N ARG A 68 5.07 -0.11 -9.30
CA ARG A 68 4.18 0.60 -10.22
C ARG A 68 3.31 1.58 -9.45
N TRP A 69 3.56 2.87 -9.64
CA TRP A 69 2.75 3.93 -9.06
C TRP A 69 1.39 4.02 -9.74
N GLU A 70 0.31 3.86 -8.98
CA GLU A 70 -1.05 3.81 -9.51
C GLU A 70 -2.02 4.48 -8.52
N MET A 71 -2.97 5.29 -9.01
CA MET A 71 -3.96 5.95 -8.15
C MET A 71 -5.41 5.60 -8.54
N ARG A 72 -5.61 4.52 -9.30
CA ARG A 72 -6.94 4.17 -9.85
C ARG A 72 -7.68 3.10 -9.04
N SER A 73 -6.96 2.19 -8.40
CA SER A 73 -7.55 1.00 -7.76
C SER A 73 -8.16 1.29 -6.37
N VAL A 74 -7.58 2.24 -5.65
CA VAL A 74 -8.07 2.77 -4.38
C VAL A 74 -8.29 4.27 -4.56
N PRO A 75 -9.54 4.72 -4.77
CA PRO A 75 -9.81 6.11 -5.13
C PRO A 75 -9.53 7.09 -4.00
N ASP A 76 -9.66 6.64 -2.75
CA ASP A 76 -9.55 7.49 -1.57
C ASP A 76 -8.14 7.57 -1.00
N HIS A 77 -7.23 6.65 -1.39
CA HIS A 77 -5.86 6.59 -0.87
C HIS A 77 -4.83 6.42 -1.98
N ALA A 78 -3.76 7.20 -1.89
CA ALA A 78 -2.58 7.01 -2.72
C ALA A 78 -1.95 5.64 -2.46
N HIS A 79 -1.61 4.93 -3.53
CA HIS A 79 -1.04 3.59 -3.43
C HIS A 79 -0.05 3.31 -4.55
N CYS A 80 0.66 2.21 -4.40
CA CYS A 80 1.43 1.62 -5.46
C CYS A 80 1.35 0.10 -5.39
N HIS A 81 1.55 -0.52 -6.54
CA HIS A 81 1.61 -1.97 -6.68
C HIS A 81 3.09 -2.39 -6.68
N VAL A 82 3.41 -3.40 -5.87
CA VAL A 82 4.71 -4.05 -5.84
C VAL A 82 4.64 -5.22 -6.80
N ILE A 83 5.28 -5.05 -7.96
CA ILE A 83 5.23 -5.97 -9.10
C ILE A 83 6.60 -6.54 -9.39
N GLY A 84 6.67 -7.56 -10.23
CA GLY A 84 7.92 -8.22 -10.60
C GLY A 84 7.75 -9.72 -10.51
N THR A 85 8.06 -10.37 -11.61
CA THR A 85 7.96 -11.81 -11.85
C THR A 85 8.77 -12.65 -10.88
#